data_AF-A0A1H9RNM4-F1
#
_entry.id   AF-A0A1H9RNM4-F1
#
_cell.length_a   1.000
_cell.length_b   1.000
_cell.length_c   1.000
_cell.angle_alpha   90.00
_cell.angle_beta   90.00
_cell.angle_gamma   90.00
#
_symmetry.space_group_name_H-M   'P 1'
#
loop_
_entity.id
_entity.type
_entity.pdbx_description
1 polymer ?
#
loop_
_entity_poly.entity_id
_entity_poly.type
_entity_poly.pdbx_seq_one_letter_code
_entity_poly.pdbx_strand_id
1 'polypeptide(L)'
;MHNSIIYSAVFIRKAKIYKKKHFSLVEDLYELEQNLLENPMQGNDLGAGLYKVRLAVKSRGKGKSGGFRIVTYLVSNYPDGTVINMLTMYD
;
A
#
# COMPACT_ATOMS: atom_id res chain seq x y z
N MET A 1 18.19 2.21 9.60
CA MET A 1 17.17 1.23 9.22
C MET A 1 16.64 1.60 7.85
N HIS A 2 16.82 0.76 6.83
CA HIS A 2 16.37 1.00 5.47
C HIS A 2 15.17 0.09 5.18
N ASN A 3 13.97 0.66 5.24
CA ASN A 3 12.76 -0.04 4.82
C ASN A 3 12.72 -0.11 3.29
N SER A 4 12.09 -1.14 2.74
CA SER A 4 11.92 -1.28 1.29
C SER A 4 10.54 -1.83 0.95
N ILE A 5 10.07 -1.53 -0.25
CA ILE A 5 8.76 -1.96 -0.73
C ILE A 5 8.95 -2.89 -1.91
N ILE A 6 8.26 -4.02 -1.87
CA ILE A 6 8.15 -4.96 -2.99
C ILE A 6 6.69 -5.23 -3.31
N TYR A 7 6.41 -5.46 -4.58
CA TYR A 7 5.04 -5.62 -5.06
C TYR A 7 4.81 -7.04 -5.54
N SER A 8 3.69 -7.64 -5.14
CA SER A 8 3.26 -8.91 -5.72
C SER A 8 2.82 -8.71 -7.18
N ALA A 9 2.86 -9.78 -7.98
CA ALA A 9 2.29 -9.76 -9.32
C ALA A 9 0.78 -9.43 -9.33
N VAL A 10 0.04 -9.81 -8.27
CA VAL A 10 -1.38 -9.50 -8.10
C VAL A 10 -1.59 -8.02 -7.90
N PHE A 11 -0.78 -7.39 -7.03
CA PHE A 11 -0.82 -5.96 -6.79
C PHE A 11 -0.54 -5.18 -8.07
N ILE A 12 0.55 -5.50 -8.78
CA ILE A 12 0.93 -4.83 -10.04
C ILE A 12 -0.20 -4.92 -11.07
N ARG A 13 -0.80 -6.10 -11.24
CA ARG A 13 -1.91 -6.30 -12.19
C ARG A 13 -3.09 -5.40 -11.85
N LYS A 14 -3.48 -5.34 -10.57
CA LYS A 14 -4.61 -4.52 -10.11
C LYS A 14 -4.33 -3.03 -10.19
N ALA A 15 -3.15 -2.59 -9.75
CA ALA A 15 -2.72 -1.20 -9.85
C ALA A 15 -2.76 -0.69 -11.30
N LYS A 16 -2.31 -1.51 -12.27
CA LYS A 16 -2.41 -1.18 -13.70
C LYS A 16 -3.86 -1.02 -14.19
N ILE A 17 -4.78 -1.85 -13.70
CA ILE A 17 -6.21 -1.74 -14.04
C ILE A 17 -6.82 -0.47 -13.44
N TYR A 18 -6.53 -0.19 -12.17
CA TYR A 18 -7.10 0.97 -11.46
C TYR A 18 -6.48 2.30 -11.94
N LYS A 19 -5.21 2.32 -12.33
CA LYS A 19 -4.54 3.50 -12.92
C LYS A 19 -5.28 4.02 -14.14
N LYS A 20 -5.84 3.12 -14.97
CA LYS A 20 -6.64 3.52 -16.15
C LYS A 20 -7.92 4.27 -15.79
N LYS A 21 -8.44 4.09 -14.57
CA LYS A 21 -9.70 4.68 -14.09
C LYS A 21 -9.47 5.91 -13.22
N HIS A 22 -8.28 6.05 -12.62
CA HIS A 22 -7.98 7.06 -11.61
C HIS A 22 -6.63 7.69 -11.91
N PHE A 23 -6.64 8.90 -12.48
CA PHE A 23 -5.43 9.58 -12.94
C PHE A 23 -4.45 9.87 -11.80
N SER A 24 -4.94 10.15 -10.59
CA SER A 24 -4.12 10.46 -9.42
C SER A 24 -3.51 9.24 -8.74
N LEU A 25 -3.85 8.02 -9.17
CA LEU A 25 -3.53 6.81 -8.40
C LEU A 25 -2.03 6.60 -8.23
N VAL A 26 -1.23 7.03 -9.20
CA VAL A 26 0.22 6.89 -9.14
C VAL A 26 0.79 7.78 -8.04
N GLU A 27 0.39 9.04 -8.00
CA GLU A 27 0.81 10.00 -6.99
C GLU A 27 0.27 9.62 -5.60
N ASP A 28 -0.97 9.13 -5.53
CA ASP A 28 -1.58 8.64 -4.29
C ASP A 28 -0.82 7.43 -3.72
N LEU A 29 -0.41 6.48 -4.58
CA LEU A 29 0.42 5.33 -4.19
C LEU A 29 1.82 5.75 -3.77
N TYR A 30 2.44 6.70 -4.47
CA TYR A 30 3.76 7.21 -4.11
C TYR A 30 3.76 7.86 -2.72
N GLU A 31 2.75 8.66 -2.40
CA GLU A 31 2.60 9.25 -1.06
C GLU A 31 2.42 8.16 0.01
N LEU A 32 1.63 7.13 -0.28
CA LEU A 32 1.49 5.99 0.61
C LEU A 32 2.82 5.25 0.82
N GLU A 33 3.62 5.07 -0.22
CA GLU A 33 4.93 4.42 -0.13
C GLU A 33 5.87 5.18 0.80
N GLN A 34 5.95 6.50 0.69
CA GLN A 34 6.76 7.31 1.62
C GLN A 34 6.32 7.13 3.07
N ASN A 35 5.00 7.19 3.32
CA ASN A 35 4.45 6.96 4.65
C ASN A 35 4.76 5.54 5.17
N LEU A 36 4.76 4.52 4.29
CA LEU A 36 5.03 3.14 4.65
C LEU A 36 6.52 2.91 4.96
N LEU A 37 7.41 3.62 4.26
CA LEU A 37 8.84 3.60 4.55
C LEU A 37 9.15 4.24 5.91
N GLU A 38 8.38 5.24 6.34
CA GLU A 38 8.50 5.83 7.68
C GLU A 38 7.83 4.96 8.76
N ASN A 39 6.64 4.43 8.49
CA ASN A 39 5.87 3.60 9.41
C ASN A 39 5.28 2.36 8.70
N PRO A 40 6.02 1.23 8.70
CA PRO A 40 5.57 -0.02 8.07
C PRO A 40 4.29 -0.60 8.67
N MET A 41 4.03 -0.37 9.96
CA MET A 41 2.90 -0.92 10.72
C MET A 41 1.64 -0.04 10.65
N GLN A 42 1.59 0.93 9.74
CA GLN A 42 0.41 1.78 9.61
C GLN A 42 -0.82 1.00 9.11
N GLY A 43 -2.01 1.47 9.50
CA GLY A 43 -3.28 0.87 9.13
C GLY A 43 -3.82 -0.08 10.19
N ASN A 44 -4.70 -0.99 9.78
CA ASN A 44 -5.31 -1.97 10.66
C ASN A 44 -4.50 -3.27 10.63
N ASP A 45 -4.01 -3.70 11.79
CA ASP A 45 -3.43 -5.03 11.97
C ASP A 45 -4.49 -6.11 11.66
N LEU A 46 -4.13 -7.06 10.81
CA LEU A 46 -4.93 -8.23 10.45
C LEU A 46 -4.39 -9.52 11.09
N GLY A 47 -3.31 -9.42 11.88
CA GLY A 47 -2.58 -10.54 12.48
C GLY A 47 -1.49 -11.09 11.56
N ALA A 48 -0.58 -11.86 12.16
CA ALA A 48 0.49 -12.56 11.45
C ALA A 48 1.34 -11.66 10.51
N GLY A 49 1.57 -10.40 10.90
CA GLY A 49 2.36 -9.44 10.11
C GLY A 49 1.62 -8.84 8.91
N LEU A 50 0.32 -9.08 8.77
CA LEU A 50 -0.52 -8.48 7.73
C LEU A 50 -1.15 -7.18 8.22
N TYR A 51 -1.15 -6.15 7.36
CA TYR A 51 -1.80 -4.87 7.63
C TYR A 51 -2.71 -4.47 6.49
N LYS A 52 -3.80 -3.79 6.83
CA LYS A 52 -4.74 -3.19 5.87
C LYS A 52 -4.64 -1.68 5.93
N VAL A 53 -4.19 -1.08 4.84
CA VAL A 53 -4.04 0.37 4.71
C VAL A 53 -5.15 0.93 3.82
N ARG A 54 -5.76 2.04 4.25
CA ARG A 54 -6.78 2.75 3.48
C ARG A 54 -6.15 3.89 2.70
N LEU A 55 -6.05 3.74 1.39
CA LEU A 55 -5.59 4.75 0.45
C LEU A 55 -6.76 5.64 0.05
N ALA A 56 -6.67 6.96 0.28
CA ALA A 56 -7.57 7.91 -0.36
C ALA A 56 -7.13 8.13 -1.81
N VAL A 57 -8.08 8.15 -2.75
CA VAL A 57 -7.79 8.44 -4.16
C VAL A 57 -8.27 9.85 -4.47
N LYS A 58 -7.34 10.78 -4.68
CA LYS A 58 -7.66 12.22 -4.79
C LYS A 58 -8.60 12.48 -5.97
N SER A 59 -8.37 11.83 -7.10
CA SER A 59 -9.22 11.94 -8.31
C SER A 59 -10.68 11.51 -8.11
N ARG A 60 -11.01 10.78 -7.04
CA ARG A 60 -12.41 10.42 -6.72
C ARG A 60 -13.12 11.46 -5.85
N GLY A 61 -12.41 12.37 -5.17
CA GLY A 61 -13.01 13.43 -4.35
C GLY A 61 -13.82 12.97 -3.12
N LYS A 62 -13.82 11.67 -2.80
CA LYS A 62 -14.60 11.06 -1.70
C LYS A 62 -13.76 10.72 -0.47
N GLY A 63 -12.48 11.11 -0.43
CA GLY A 63 -11.56 10.75 0.65
C GLY A 63 -11.40 9.23 0.79
N LYS A 64 -11.14 8.76 2.03
CA LYS A 64 -10.89 7.34 2.32
C LYS A 64 -12.11 6.42 2.15
N SER A 65 -13.33 6.95 2.07
CA SER A 65 -14.55 6.14 1.91
C SER A 65 -14.79 5.68 0.47
N GLY A 66 -14.25 6.40 -0.52
CA GLY A 66 -14.26 6.01 -1.92
C GLY A 66 -12.90 5.59 -2.46
N GLY A 67 -11.91 5.37 -1.59
CA GLY A 67 -10.54 5.04 -1.97
C GLY A 67 -10.30 3.53 -2.18
N PHE A 68 -9.06 3.09 -2.03
CA PHE A 68 -8.70 1.66 -2.09
C PHE A 68 -8.20 1.16 -0.73
N ARG A 69 -8.33 -0.14 -0.51
CA ARG A 69 -7.69 -0.89 0.57
C ARG A 69 -6.51 -1.66 0.00
N ILE A 70 -5.36 -1.55 0.66
CA ILE A 70 -4.13 -2.26 0.31
C ILE A 70 -3.80 -3.20 1.45
N VAL A 71 -3.47 -4.44 1.12
CA VAL A 71 -2.96 -5.42 2.09
C VAL A 71 -1.46 -5.49 1.97
N THR A 72 -0.75 -5.25 3.07
CA THR A 72 0.70 -5.39 3.17
C THR A 72 1.07 -6.57 4.08
N TYR A 73 2.24 -7.15 3.85
CA TYR A 73 2.86 -8.13 4.75
C TYR A 73 4.28 -7.67 5.11
N LEU A 74 4.56 -7.59 6.41
CA LEU A 74 5.84 -7.14 6.94
C LEU A 74 6.77 -8.32 7.18
N VAL A 75 7.95 -8.28 6.56
CA VAL A 75 9.04 -9.23 6.83
C VAL A 75 10.10 -8.52 7.67
N SER A 76 10.16 -8.87 8.96
CA SER A 76 11.02 -8.25 9.97
C SER A 76 12.32 -9.01 10.25
N ASN A 77 12.65 -10.02 9.45
CA ASN A 77 13.84 -10.87 9.65
C ASN A 77 15.17 -10.22 9.24
N TYR A 78 15.18 -8.91 8.93
CA TYR A 78 16.37 -8.21 8.45
C TYR A 78 16.97 -7.32 9.55
N PRO A 79 18.30 -7.40 9.79
CA PRO A 79 18.97 -6.56 10.79
C PRO A 79 18.80 -5.07 10.54
N ASP A 80 18.64 -4.69 9.27
CA ASP A 80 18.72 -3.32 8.82
C ASP A 80 17.37 -2.68 8.48
N GLY A 81 16.22 -3.36 8.59
CA GLY A 81 14.92 -2.75 8.26
C GLY A 81 13.79 -3.75 8.02
N THR A 82 12.63 -3.24 7.62
CA THR A 82 11.45 -4.05 7.29
C THR A 82 11.23 -4.06 5.78
N VAL A 83 11.02 -5.25 5.21
CA VAL A 83 10.55 -5.39 3.83
C VAL A 83 9.02 -5.42 3.84
N ILE A 84 8.42 -4.46 3.14
CA ILE A 84 6.98 -4.26 3.06
C ILE A 84 6.50 -4.88 1.74
N ASN A 85 5.78 -5.98 1.83
CA ASN A 85 5.21 -6.65 0.67
C ASN A 85 3.81 -6.12 0.39
N MET A 86 3.63 -5.37 -0.69
CA MET A 86 2.30 -5.00 -1.18
C MET A 86 1.64 -6.20 -1.88
N LEU A 87 0.72 -6.86 -1.18
CA LEU A 87 0.12 -8.12 -1.64
C LEU A 87 -1.01 -7.92 -2.64
N THR A 88 -1.93 -7.00 -2.37
CA THR A 88 -3.09 -6.76 -3.22
C THR A 88 -3.72 -5.42 -2.89
N MET A 89 -4.55 -4.92 -3.81
CA MET A 89 -5.39 -3.74 -3.60
C MET A 89 -6.83 -3.99 -4.10
N TYR A 90 -7.82 -3.42 -3.44
CA TYR A 90 -9.24 -3.53 -3.80
C TYR A 90 -10.00 -2.28 -3.34
N ASP A 91 -11.19 -2.02 -3.88
CA ASP A 91 -12.03 -0.90 -3.43
C ASP A 91 -12.52 -1.16 -2.00
#